data_AF-A0A1G3UEB0-F1
#
_entry.id   AF-A0A1G3UEB0-F1
#
_cell.length_a   1.000
_cell.length_b   1.000
_cell.length_c   1.000
_cell.angle_alpha   90.00
_cell.angle_beta   90.00
_cell.angle_gamma   90.00
#
_symmetry.space_group_name_H-M   'P 1'
#
loop_
_entity.id
_entity.type
_entity.pdbx_description
1 polymer ?
#
loop_
_entity_poly.entity_id
_entity_poly.type
_entity_poly.pdbx_seq_one_letter_code
_entity_poly.pdbx_strand_id
1 'polypeptide(L)'
;MKKNITANTFTPIYDELEDRLRVVVNYEDIGNRVDFMITRNFILNLIPSAEEFILNYYSKEPMIYDSITVNPESNANENKVFSKTDAVNLELFRTEEELLLEVNFSFDLATKYTLLTLSSKNVSAKISLDSFMLQKIIHVIKSAIPFMKWGISRHF
;
A
#
# COMPACT_ATOMS: atom_id res chain seq x y z
N MET A 1 22.32 -8.60 9.92
CA MET A 1 22.41 -7.63 8.81
C MET A 1 21.03 -7.50 8.20
N LYS A 2 20.53 -6.28 7.95
CA LYS A 2 19.16 -6.06 7.44
C LYS A 2 19.08 -6.44 5.95
N LYS A 3 18.13 -7.30 5.56
CA LYS A 3 17.87 -7.68 4.16
C LYS A 3 17.30 -6.47 3.42
N ASN A 4 17.83 -6.14 2.25
CA ASN A 4 17.27 -5.11 1.38
C ASN A 4 16.62 -5.76 0.18
N ILE A 5 15.38 -5.38 -0.14
CA ILE A 5 14.66 -5.87 -1.31
C ILE A 5 14.09 -4.69 -2.11
N THR A 6 13.90 -4.91 -3.40
CA THR A 6 13.08 -4.03 -4.24
C THR A 6 11.63 -4.48 -4.12
N ALA A 7 10.73 -3.57 -3.73
CA ALA A 7 9.30 -3.83 -3.76
C ALA A 7 8.78 -3.61 -5.20
N ASN A 8 7.95 -4.53 -5.68
CA ASN A 8 7.34 -4.49 -7.01
C ASN A 8 5.81 -4.59 -6.93
N THR A 9 5.29 -5.33 -5.96
CA THR A 9 3.84 -5.48 -5.73
C THR A 9 3.50 -5.19 -4.28
N PHE A 10 2.28 -4.70 -4.05
CA PHE A 10 1.72 -4.39 -2.73
C PHE A 10 0.31 -4.96 -2.65
N THR A 11 0.11 -5.93 -1.75
CA THR A 11 -1.19 -6.57 -1.54
C THR A 11 -1.61 -6.38 -0.08
N PRO A 12 -2.42 -5.35 0.23
CA PRO A 12 -2.92 -5.12 1.58
C PRO A 12 -4.08 -6.07 1.89
N ILE A 13 -4.10 -6.57 3.12
CA ILE A 13 -5.06 -7.53 3.64
C ILE A 13 -5.34 -7.13 5.08
N TYR A 14 -6.61 -6.98 5.42
CA TYR A 14 -7.00 -6.72 6.79
C TYR A 14 -7.21 -8.03 7.54
N ASP A 15 -6.54 -8.16 8.69
CA ASP A 15 -6.76 -9.25 9.63
C ASP A 15 -7.77 -8.79 10.70
N GLU A 16 -8.97 -9.36 10.64
CA GLU A 16 -10.04 -9.01 11.57
C GLU A 16 -9.81 -9.49 13.00
N LEU A 17 -9.03 -10.57 13.18
CA LEU A 17 -8.78 -11.17 14.50
C LEU A 17 -7.76 -10.35 15.27
N GLU A 18 -6.75 -9.84 14.59
CA GLU A 18 -5.68 -9.07 15.22
C GLU A 18 -5.89 -7.54 15.20
N ASP A 19 -6.91 -7.04 14.49
CA ASP A 19 -7.18 -5.61 14.25
C ASP A 19 -5.98 -4.89 13.58
N ARG A 20 -5.39 -5.56 12.57
CA ARG A 20 -4.14 -5.13 11.91
C ARG A 20 -4.26 -5.21 10.39
N LEU A 21 -3.47 -4.39 9.71
CA LEU A 21 -3.30 -4.51 8.26
C LEU A 21 -1.99 -5.24 7.97
N ARG A 22 -2.05 -6.26 7.12
CA ARG A 22 -0.88 -6.89 6.53
C ARG A 22 -0.70 -6.38 5.12
N VAL A 23 0.50 -5.95 4.76
CA VAL A 23 0.86 -5.58 3.38
C VAL A 23 1.89 -6.58 2.87
N VAL A 24 1.44 -7.46 1.98
CA VAL A 24 2.32 -8.45 1.34
C VAL A 24 3.03 -7.78 0.17
N VAL A 25 4.35 -7.69 0.29
CA VAL A 25 5.24 -7.19 -0.75
C VAL A 25 5.78 -8.36 -1.56
N ASN A 26 5.77 -8.25 -2.88
CA ASN A 26 6.31 -9.26 -3.82
C ASN A 26 5.67 -10.64 -3.65
N TYR A 27 4.34 -10.73 -3.57
CA TYR A 27 3.65 -12.00 -3.25
C TYR A 27 3.98 -13.16 -4.22
N GLU A 28 4.37 -12.88 -5.47
CA GLU A 28 4.75 -13.87 -6.49
C GLU A 28 6.23 -14.28 -6.45
N ASP A 29 7.08 -13.49 -5.80
CA ASP A 29 8.52 -13.76 -5.68
C ASP A 29 8.84 -14.20 -4.25
N ILE A 30 8.75 -15.51 -3.99
CA ILE A 30 8.97 -16.11 -2.68
C ILE A 30 10.34 -15.72 -2.08
N GLY A 31 11.37 -15.54 -2.92
CA GLY A 31 12.71 -15.18 -2.46
C GLY A 31 12.78 -13.76 -1.90
N ASN A 32 11.94 -12.85 -2.39
CA ASN A 32 11.87 -11.44 -1.98
C ASN A 32 10.52 -11.05 -1.36
N ARG A 33 9.66 -12.03 -1.06
CA ARG A 33 8.37 -11.80 -0.40
C ARG A 33 8.58 -11.34 1.04
N VAL A 34 7.81 -10.34 1.44
CA VAL A 34 7.78 -9.85 2.83
C VAL A 34 6.34 -9.51 3.20
N ASP A 35 5.88 -10.05 4.32
CA ASP A 35 4.56 -9.77 4.87
C ASP A 35 4.73 -8.72 5.98
N PHE A 36 4.52 -7.44 5.65
CA PHE A 36 4.62 -6.37 6.64
C PHE A 36 3.33 -6.30 7.47
N MET A 37 3.46 -6.46 8.77
CA MET A 37 2.37 -6.22 9.71
C MET A 37 2.37 -4.75 10.13
N ILE A 38 1.24 -4.08 9.96
CA ILE A 38 1.04 -2.68 10.26
C ILE A 38 -0.07 -2.55 11.30
N THR A 39 0.27 -1.96 12.44
CA THR A 39 -0.72 -1.70 13.49
C THR A 39 -1.68 -0.59 13.08
N ARG A 40 -2.90 -0.63 13.60
CA ARG A 40 -3.88 0.45 13.43
C ARG A 40 -3.31 1.82 13.76
N ASN A 41 -2.64 1.96 14.92
CA ASN A 41 -2.04 3.23 15.32
C ASN A 41 -1.00 3.72 14.30
N PHE A 42 -0.20 2.83 13.74
CA PHE A 42 0.77 3.21 12.71
C PHE A 42 0.06 3.70 11.44
N ILE A 43 -0.99 3.03 10.98
CA ILE A 43 -1.77 3.44 9.80
C ILE A 43 -2.41 4.81 9.99
N LEU A 44 -2.99 5.04 11.18
CA LEU A 44 -3.66 6.31 11.49
C LEU A 44 -2.70 7.51 11.44
N ASN A 45 -1.41 7.29 11.66
CA ASN A 45 -0.37 8.32 11.49
C ASN A 45 0.21 8.35 10.07
N LEU A 46 0.33 7.18 9.43
CA LEU A 46 0.92 7.02 8.10
C LEU A 46 0.08 7.69 7.01
N ILE A 47 -1.23 7.44 6.98
CA ILE A 47 -2.09 7.93 5.89
C ILE A 47 -2.09 9.46 5.81
N PRO A 48 -2.34 10.22 6.91
CA PRO A 48 -2.27 11.69 6.84
C PRO A 48 -0.89 12.20 6.43
N SER A 49 0.18 11.57 6.92
CA SER A 49 1.56 11.96 6.57
C SER A 49 1.86 11.73 5.09
N ALA A 50 1.35 10.63 4.52
CA ALA A 50 1.50 10.32 3.11
C ALA A 50 0.70 11.29 2.22
N GLU A 51 -0.53 11.64 2.64
CA GLU A 51 -1.36 12.61 1.92
C GLU A 51 -0.76 14.02 1.96
N GLU A 52 -0.23 14.46 3.10
CA GLU A 52 0.48 15.72 3.22
C GLU A 52 1.73 15.74 2.32
N PHE A 53 2.50 14.65 2.30
CA PHE A 53 3.65 14.53 1.40
C PHE A 53 3.23 14.64 -0.07
N ILE A 54 2.17 13.93 -0.48
CA ILE A 54 1.65 13.98 -1.85
C ILE A 54 1.20 15.40 -2.19
N LEU A 55 0.46 16.05 -1.28
CA LEU A 55 0.00 17.42 -1.47
C LEU A 55 1.17 18.40 -1.62
N ASN A 56 2.26 18.22 -0.86
CA ASN A 56 3.40 19.13 -0.91
C ASN A 56 4.24 19.01 -2.19
N TYR A 57 4.36 17.81 -2.76
CA TYR A 57 5.25 17.55 -3.90
C TYR A 57 4.54 17.34 -5.25
N TYR A 58 3.26 16.95 -5.22
CA TYR A 58 2.47 16.59 -6.41
C TYR A 58 1.17 17.41 -6.58
N SER A 59 1.03 18.54 -5.88
CA SER A 59 -0.19 19.39 -5.74
C SER A 59 -0.93 19.82 -7.03
N LYS A 60 -0.42 19.49 -8.21
CA LYS A 60 -1.01 19.80 -9.51
C LYS A 60 -1.74 18.63 -10.16
N GLU A 61 -1.59 17.42 -9.64
CA GLU A 61 -2.27 16.24 -10.17
C GLU A 61 -3.55 15.98 -9.40
N PRO A 62 -4.68 15.67 -10.07
CA PRO A 62 -5.92 15.35 -9.39
C PRO A 62 -5.68 14.11 -8.53
N MET A 63 -5.95 14.22 -7.22
CA MET A 63 -5.99 13.06 -6.35
C MET A 63 -7.01 12.07 -6.90
N ILE A 64 -6.67 10.78 -6.91
CA ILE A 64 -7.59 9.70 -7.26
C ILE A 64 -8.66 9.59 -6.14
N TYR A 65 -9.64 10.49 -6.17
CA TYR A 65 -10.89 10.36 -5.44
C TYR A 65 -11.84 9.60 -6.34
N ASP A 66 -12.02 8.31 -6.07
CA ASP A 66 -13.09 7.55 -6.70
C ASP A 66 -14.45 8.11 -6.26
N SER A 67 -14.99 9.05 -7.03
CA SER A 67 -16.44 9.20 -7.18
C SER A 67 -16.96 8.03 -8.00
N ILE A 68 -16.89 6.81 -7.46
CA ILE A 68 -17.65 5.68 -8.00
C ILE A 68 -19.07 5.83 -7.43
N THR A 69 -19.90 6.62 -8.11
CA THR A 69 -21.33 6.30 -8.16
C THR A 69 -21.43 4.89 -8.73
N VAL A 70 -21.79 3.94 -7.87
CA VAL A 70 -22.20 2.60 -8.27
C VAL A 70 -23.51 2.74 -9.05
N ASN A 71 -23.41 3.09 -10.33
CA ASN A 71 -24.44 2.76 -11.31
C ASN A 71 -24.16 1.32 -11.76
N PRO A 72 -25.06 0.37 -11.49
CA PRO A 72 -24.79 -1.05 -11.72
C PRO A 72 -24.83 -1.45 -13.21
N GLU A 73 -24.98 -0.52 -14.14
CA GLU A 73 -25.18 -0.83 -15.55
C GLU A 73 -24.51 0.19 -16.48
N SER A 74 -23.19 0.11 -16.63
CA SER A 74 -22.52 0.52 -17.88
C SER A 74 -21.03 0.25 -17.80
N ASN A 75 -20.51 -0.36 -18.87
CA ASN A 75 -19.09 -0.45 -19.26
C ASN A 75 -18.41 -1.79 -18.99
N ALA A 76 -18.97 -2.82 -19.65
CA ALA A 76 -18.14 -3.74 -20.40
C ALA A 76 -17.27 -2.94 -21.39
N ASN A 77 -16.00 -2.69 -21.05
CA ASN A 77 -14.84 -2.55 -21.97
C ASN A 77 -13.63 -1.86 -21.30
N GLU A 78 -13.13 -2.40 -20.19
CA GLU A 78 -11.72 -2.18 -19.79
C GLU A 78 -11.09 -3.51 -19.36
N ASN A 79 -10.73 -4.32 -20.36
CA ASN A 79 -9.87 -5.48 -20.17
C ASN A 79 -8.40 -5.06 -20.36
N LYS A 80 -7.65 -4.98 -19.25
CA LYS A 80 -6.18 -5.16 -19.06
C LYS A 80 -5.70 -4.26 -17.91
N VAL A 81 -5.12 -4.68 -16.78
CA VAL A 81 -4.62 -5.97 -16.29
C VAL A 81 -4.82 -5.94 -14.77
N PHE A 82 -5.99 -6.38 -14.29
CA PHE A 82 -6.05 -6.88 -12.92
C PHE A 82 -5.53 -8.30 -12.98
N SER A 83 -4.26 -8.52 -12.62
CA SER A 83 -3.86 -9.85 -12.18
C SER A 83 -4.71 -10.12 -10.94
N LYS A 84 -5.71 -11.00 -11.07
CA LYS A 84 -6.47 -11.47 -9.91
C LYS A 84 -5.45 -12.07 -8.96
N THR A 85 -5.19 -11.40 -7.83
CA THR A 85 -4.35 -11.95 -6.79
C THR A 85 -4.91 -13.32 -6.41
N ASP A 86 -4.10 -14.36 -6.57
CA ASP A 86 -4.50 -15.71 -6.20
C ASP A 86 -4.44 -15.83 -4.68
N ALA A 87 -5.61 -15.72 -4.04
CA ALA A 87 -5.76 -15.78 -2.60
C ALA A 87 -5.24 -17.11 -2.01
N VAL A 88 -5.27 -18.20 -2.79
CA VAL A 88 -4.78 -19.52 -2.36
C VAL A 88 -3.26 -19.49 -2.22
N ASN A 89 -2.54 -19.00 -3.23
CA ASN A 89 -1.09 -18.87 -3.17
C ASN A 89 -0.64 -17.86 -2.11
N LEU A 90 -1.42 -16.81 -1.90
CA LEU A 90 -1.08 -15.78 -0.92
C LEU A 90 -1.00 -16.35 0.49
N GLU A 91 -1.93 -17.24 0.88
CA GLU A 91 -1.91 -17.89 2.19
C GLU A 91 -0.93 -19.07 2.26
N LEU A 92 -0.82 -19.89 1.19
CA LEU A 92 0.08 -21.04 1.18
C LEU A 92 1.56 -20.66 1.30
N PHE A 93 1.95 -19.50 0.76
CA PHE A 93 3.32 -19.00 0.81
C PHE A 93 3.56 -17.93 1.89
N ARG A 94 2.70 -17.87 2.92
CA ARG A 94 2.88 -16.93 4.04
C ARG A 94 4.25 -17.17 4.70
N THR A 95 5.03 -16.10 4.78
CA THR A 95 6.33 -16.09 5.47
C THR A 95 6.17 -15.55 6.89
N GLU A 96 7.25 -15.57 7.68
CA GLU A 96 7.27 -14.88 8.96
C GLU A 96 6.97 -13.39 8.77
N GLU A 97 6.03 -12.88 9.56
CA GLU A 97 5.58 -11.51 9.46
C GLU A 97 6.56 -10.55 10.11
N GLU A 98 6.74 -9.41 9.45
CA GLU A 98 7.65 -8.36 9.88
C GLU A 98 6.84 -7.15 10.34
N LEU A 99 6.94 -6.80 11.62
CA LEU A 99 6.33 -5.56 12.11
C LEU A 99 6.98 -4.36 11.39
N LEU A 100 6.16 -3.58 10.70
CA LEU A 100 6.59 -2.33 10.07
C LEU A 100 6.89 -1.29 11.15
N LEU A 101 8.11 -0.78 11.15
CA LEU A 101 8.59 0.18 12.14
C LEU A 101 8.69 1.59 11.58
N GLU A 102 8.97 1.72 10.29
CA GLU A 102 9.27 3.01 9.67
C GLU A 102 8.88 2.99 8.19
N VAL A 103 8.30 4.11 7.74
CA VAL A 103 8.05 4.40 6.33
C VAL A 103 8.67 5.74 6.00
N ASN A 104 9.55 5.77 5.02
CA ASN A 104 10.21 6.98 4.56
C ASN A 104 9.81 7.30 3.13
N PHE A 105 9.43 8.57 2.91
CA PHE A 105 9.19 9.15 1.60
C PHE A 105 10.29 10.14 1.29
N SER A 106 11.03 9.93 0.20
CA SER A 106 12.07 10.84 -0.25
C SER A 106 11.80 11.27 -1.69
N PHE A 107 11.44 12.53 -1.90
CA PHE A 107 11.18 13.08 -3.22
C PHE A 107 12.48 13.52 -3.90
N ASP A 108 12.69 13.09 -5.13
CA ASP A 108 13.77 13.57 -5.99
C ASP A 108 13.26 14.66 -6.94
N LEU A 109 13.77 15.88 -6.76
CA LEU A 109 13.43 17.04 -7.57
C LEU A 109 13.80 16.88 -9.06
N ALA A 110 14.85 16.11 -9.35
CA ALA A 110 15.38 15.94 -10.71
C ALA A 110 14.54 14.96 -11.52
N THR A 111 14.25 13.79 -10.95
CA THR A 111 13.46 12.75 -11.64
C THR A 111 11.95 12.93 -11.48
N LYS A 112 11.50 13.64 -10.43
CA LYS A 112 10.10 13.70 -9.97
C LYS A 112 9.55 12.38 -9.41
N TYR A 113 10.44 11.46 -9.04
CA TYR A 113 10.07 10.21 -8.39
C TYR A 113 10.21 10.32 -6.88
N THR A 114 9.38 9.57 -6.17
CA THR A 114 9.48 9.34 -4.72
C THR A 114 10.11 7.98 -4.48
N LEU A 115 11.21 7.96 -3.73
CA LEU A 115 11.73 6.74 -3.13
C LEU A 115 10.92 6.45 -1.86
N LEU A 116 10.06 5.43 -1.93
CA LEU A 116 9.34 4.87 -0.78
C LEU A 116 10.18 3.75 -0.17
N THR A 117 10.45 3.83 1.13
CA THR A 117 11.15 2.81 1.89
C THR A 117 10.31 2.32 3.06
N LEU A 118 9.97 1.04 3.08
CA LEU A 118 9.32 0.35 4.20
C LEU A 118 10.38 -0.43 4.99
N SER A 119 10.40 -0.27 6.30
CA SER A 119 11.46 -0.80 7.15
C SER A 119 10.90 -1.52 8.37
N SER A 120 11.29 -2.78 8.54
CA SER A 120 11.13 -3.53 9.79
C SER A 120 12.49 -3.68 10.51
N LYS A 121 12.55 -4.56 11.52
CA LYS A 121 13.80 -4.93 12.18
C LYS A 121 14.76 -5.65 11.22
N ASN A 122 14.25 -6.58 10.42
CA ASN A 122 15.09 -7.47 9.63
C ASN A 122 15.11 -7.13 8.14
N VAL A 123 14.12 -6.38 7.63
CA VAL A 123 13.97 -6.13 6.19
C VAL A 123 13.72 -4.66 5.88
N SER A 124 14.29 -4.17 4.77
CA SER A 124 13.99 -2.87 4.17
C SER A 124 13.56 -3.10 2.72
N ALA A 125 12.33 -2.72 2.39
CA ALA A 125 11.77 -2.80 1.05
C ALA A 125 11.72 -1.41 0.43
N LYS A 126 12.23 -1.27 -0.80
CA LYS A 126 12.37 0.02 -1.47
C LYS A 126 11.74 0.00 -2.84
N ILE A 127 11.08 1.09 -3.22
CA ILE A 127 10.54 1.28 -4.57
C ILE A 127 10.64 2.76 -4.95
N SER A 128 10.98 3.02 -6.22
CA SER A 128 10.89 4.35 -6.82
C SER A 128 9.56 4.47 -7.54
N LEU A 129 8.78 5.49 -7.20
CA LEU A 129 7.40 5.67 -7.65
C LEU A 129 7.21 7.03 -8.28
N ASP A 130 6.43 7.10 -9.35
CA ASP A 130 5.83 8.36 -9.77
C ASP A 130 4.64 8.71 -8.86
N SER A 131 4.08 9.91 -9.06
CA SER A 131 2.91 10.40 -8.32
C SER A 131 1.73 9.42 -8.40
N PHE A 132 1.45 8.92 -9.60
CA PHE A 132 0.30 8.07 -9.86
C PHE A 132 0.39 6.74 -9.11
N MET A 133 1.55 6.08 -9.16
CA MET A 133 1.78 4.80 -8.49
C MET A 133 1.81 5.00 -6.96
N LEU A 134 2.38 6.10 -6.47
CA LEU A 134 2.34 6.45 -5.05
C LEU A 134 0.90 6.62 -4.56
N GLN A 135 0.09 7.43 -5.23
CA GLN A 135 -1.32 7.63 -4.91
C GLN A 135 -2.11 6.31 -4.95
N LYS A 136 -1.85 5.46 -5.94
CA LYS A 136 -2.46 4.13 -6.04
C LYS A 136 -2.11 3.23 -4.86
N ILE A 137 -0.86 3.19 -4.43
CA ILE A 137 -0.44 2.39 -3.28
C ILE A 137 -1.16 2.87 -2.01
N ILE A 138 -1.20 4.19 -1.78
CA ILE A 138 -1.91 4.75 -0.63
C ILE A 138 -3.41 4.45 -0.71
N HIS A 139 -4.03 4.59 -1.88
CA HIS A 139 -5.44 4.24 -2.09
C HIS A 139 -5.72 2.76 -1.79
N VAL A 140 -4.90 1.84 -2.29
CA VAL A 140 -5.08 0.40 -2.07
C VAL A 140 -4.87 0.02 -0.61
N ILE A 141 -3.93 0.66 0.09
CA ILE A 141 -3.78 0.51 1.55
C ILE A 141 -5.02 1.01 2.27
N LYS A 142 -5.55 2.18 1.90
CA LYS A 142 -6.77 2.76 2.50
C LYS A 142 -7.99 1.88 2.28
N SER A 143 -8.16 1.32 1.09
CA SER A 143 -9.34 0.51 0.75
C SER A 143 -9.43 -0.80 1.55
N ALA A 144 -8.30 -1.30 2.06
CA ALA A 144 -8.26 -2.45 2.95
C ALA A 144 -8.63 -2.11 4.40
N ILE A 145 -8.74 -0.83 4.79
CA ILE A 145 -9.04 -0.43 6.17
C ILE A 145 -10.54 -0.57 6.48
N PRO A 146 -10.95 -1.23 7.58
CA PRO A 146 -12.35 -1.33 7.96
C PRO A 146 -12.85 -0.06 8.66
N PHE A 147 -13.10 1.02 7.91
CA PHE A 147 -13.42 2.35 8.44
C PHE A 147 -14.46 2.37 9.57
N MET A 148 -15.55 1.62 9.42
CA MET A 148 -16.62 1.53 10.43
C MET A 148 -16.15 0.90 11.74
N LYS A 149 -15.38 -0.19 11.68
CA LYS A 149 -14.84 -0.87 12.87
C LYS A 149 -13.80 0.01 13.56
N TRP A 150 -13.05 0.78 12.77
CA TRP A 150 -12.04 1.69 13.29
C TRP A 150 -12.58 3.06 13.72
N GLY A 151 -13.88 3.32 13.56
CA GLY A 151 -14.50 4.58 13.95
C GLY A 151 -13.94 5.79 13.18
N ILE A 152 -13.47 5.58 11.95
CA ILE A 152 -12.91 6.61 11.08
C ILE A 152 -13.83 6.87 9.88
N SER A 153 -13.75 8.08 9.32
CA SER A 153 -14.53 8.47 8.14
C SER A 153 -14.15 7.63 6.92
N ARG A 154 -15.09 7.40 5.99
CA ARG A 154 -14.77 6.83 4.67
C ARG A 154 -13.87 7.72 3.82
N HIS A 155 -13.78 8.99 4.17
CA HIS A 155 -12.89 9.97 3.54
C HIS A 155 -11.54 10.09 4.27
N PHE A 156 -11.32 9.30 5.33
CA PHE A 156 -9.99 9.12 5.93
C PHE A 156 -9.04 8.53 4.92
#